data_AF-A0AA47FJZ0-F1
#
_entry.id   AF-A0AA47FJZ0-F1
#
_cell.length_a   1.000
_cell.length_b   1.000
_cell.length_c   1.000
_cell.angle_alpha   90.00
_cell.angle_beta   90.00
_cell.angle_gamma   90.00
#
_symmetry.space_group_name_H-M   'P 1'
#
loop_
_entity.id
_entity.type
_entity.pdbx_description
1 polymer ?
#
loop_
_entity_poly.entity_id
_entity_poly.type
_entity_poly.pdbx_seq_one_letter_code
_entity_poly.pdbx_strand_id
1 'polypeptide(L)'
;MTTALAAVALVLGVARLAMFIALHLVPSDYNIVQHAVSDYAVGPTRRLATAITWTSAVFWAVLAGAVALGPPTPEKGVALWLTILAVIFAALPFLPTDVEGQPTTLIGRLHLVAAIAWFAIAYSCMGNIVRLLAPLAPQGLVSFLGAARWVTAAALIALVTALVIRRLRPYAFGISERIFLLAVYVFYLGTAAGLLLA
;
A
#
# COMPACT_ATOMS: atom_id res chain seq x y z
N MET A 1 2.56 -7.16 23.99
CA MET A 1 3.40 -6.38 23.05
C MET A 1 2.82 -6.37 21.64
N THR A 2 2.47 -7.53 21.09
CA THR A 2 1.76 -7.67 19.80
C THR A 2 0.48 -6.84 19.71
N THR A 3 -0.38 -6.90 20.72
CA THR A 3 -1.64 -6.12 20.78
C THR A 3 -1.43 -4.61 20.68
N ALA A 4 -0.44 -4.06 21.41
CA ALA A 4 -0.09 -2.65 21.35
C ALA A 4 0.41 -2.24 19.96
N LEU A 5 1.29 -3.06 19.34
CA LEU A 5 1.77 -2.80 17.97
C LEU A 5 0.63 -2.90 16.96
N ALA A 6 -0.26 -3.89 17.07
CA ALA A 6 -1.44 -4.03 16.21
C ALA A 6 -2.37 -2.82 16.33
N ALA A 7 -2.62 -2.32 17.54
CA ALA A 7 -3.41 -1.10 17.77
C ALA A 7 -2.76 0.14 17.15
N VAL A 8 -1.44 0.32 17.31
CA VAL A 8 -0.71 1.44 16.70
C VAL A 8 -0.73 1.33 15.17
N ALA A 9 -0.53 0.13 14.61
CA ALA A 9 -0.65 -0.10 13.18
C ALA A 9 -2.06 0.25 12.67
N LEU A 10 -3.11 -0.12 13.41
CA LEU A 10 -4.48 0.21 13.05
C LEU A 10 -4.71 1.73 13.00
N VAL A 11 -4.26 2.47 14.03
CA VAL A 11 -4.36 3.94 14.07
C VAL A 11 -3.59 4.58 12.92
N LEU A 12 -2.35 4.15 12.66
CA LEU A 12 -1.53 4.67 11.55
C LEU A 12 -2.17 4.37 10.19
N GLY A 13 -2.74 3.17 10.01
CA GLY A 13 -3.43 2.79 8.79
C GLY A 13 -4.68 3.65 8.54
N VAL A 14 -5.46 3.93 9.60
CA VAL A 14 -6.66 4.79 9.52
C VAL A 14 -6.24 6.23 9.19
N ALA A 15 -5.22 6.75 9.88
CA ALA A 15 -4.66 8.07 9.60
C ALA A 15 -4.16 8.17 8.15
N ARG A 16 -3.44 7.16 7.67
CA ARG A 16 -3.00 7.07 6.27
C ARG A 16 -4.19 7.09 5.33
N LEU A 17 -5.21 6.28 5.58
CA LEU A 17 -6.40 6.21 4.71
C LEU A 17 -7.14 7.56 4.65
N ALA A 18 -7.30 8.23 5.79
CA ALA A 18 -7.88 9.57 5.86
C ALA A 18 -7.05 10.58 5.03
N MET A 19 -5.72 10.55 5.15
CA MET A 19 -4.85 11.40 4.33
C MET A 19 -4.92 11.06 2.84
N PHE A 20 -5.03 9.78 2.48
CA PHE A 20 -5.20 9.35 1.09
C PHE A 20 -6.50 9.88 0.50
N ILE A 21 -7.61 9.88 1.26
CA ILE A 21 -8.86 10.51 0.84
C ILE A 21 -8.67 12.03 0.72
N ALA A 22 -8.10 12.67 1.73
CA ALA A 22 -7.85 14.12 1.74
C ALA A 22 -6.98 14.58 0.55
N LEU A 23 -6.06 13.74 0.08
CA LEU A 23 -5.21 14.02 -1.08
C LEU A 23 -6.03 14.32 -2.35
N HIS A 24 -7.22 13.72 -2.48
CA HIS A 24 -8.13 13.92 -3.60
C HIS A 24 -9.09 15.10 -3.43
N LEU A 25 -9.09 15.71 -2.24
CA LEU A 25 -9.90 16.90 -1.91
C LEU A 25 -9.08 18.19 -2.02
N VAL A 26 -7.75 18.09 -1.94
CA VAL A 26 -6.86 19.24 -2.14
C VAL A 26 -6.84 19.62 -3.63
N PRO A 27 -7.08 20.90 -3.98
CA PRO A 27 -7.00 21.36 -5.36
C PRO A 27 -5.66 20.99 -6.00
N SER A 28 -5.72 20.31 -7.14
CA SER A 28 -4.56 19.93 -7.96
C SER A 28 -4.97 19.79 -9.42
N ASP A 29 -4.01 19.88 -10.33
CA ASP A 29 -4.23 19.68 -11.76
C ASP A 29 -4.30 18.19 -12.16
N TYR A 30 -4.17 17.29 -11.18
CA TYR A 30 -4.12 15.85 -11.39
C TYR A 30 -5.52 15.22 -11.48
N ASN A 31 -5.82 14.69 -12.67
CA ASN A 31 -7.02 13.88 -12.91
C ASN A 31 -6.89 12.46 -12.30
N ILE A 32 -7.91 12.05 -11.54
CA ILE A 32 -8.01 10.75 -10.82
C ILE A 32 -7.93 9.53 -11.75
N VAL A 33 -8.37 9.66 -12.99
CA VAL A 33 -8.41 8.56 -13.98
C VAL A 33 -7.08 8.42 -14.71
N GLN A 34 -6.41 9.54 -14.97
CA GLN A 34 -5.25 9.60 -15.87
C GLN A 34 -3.91 9.55 -15.12
N HIS A 35 -3.79 10.29 -14.02
CA HIS A 35 -2.51 10.55 -13.38
C HIS A 35 -2.25 9.58 -12.22
N ALA A 36 -0.97 9.29 -11.99
CA ALA A 36 -0.57 8.46 -10.87
C ALA A 36 -0.81 9.16 -9.54
N VAL A 37 -1.01 8.40 -8.48
CA VAL A 37 -1.00 8.94 -7.10
C VAL A 37 0.39 9.48 -6.77
N SER A 38 1.46 8.90 -7.32
CA SER A 38 2.83 9.42 -7.13
C SER A 38 3.01 10.84 -7.64
N ASP A 39 2.23 11.30 -8.63
CA ASP A 39 2.34 12.65 -9.17
C ASP A 39 1.95 13.71 -8.13
N TYR A 40 1.06 13.38 -7.19
CA TYR A 40 0.68 14.25 -6.08
C TYR A 40 1.84 14.53 -5.12
N ALA A 41 2.95 13.80 -5.22
CA ALA A 41 4.18 14.12 -4.49
C ALA A 41 4.91 15.36 -5.03
N VAL A 42 4.45 15.92 -6.16
CA VAL A 42 4.95 17.14 -6.76
C VAL A 42 3.92 18.26 -6.60
N GLY A 43 4.39 19.51 -6.43
CA GLY A 43 3.52 20.68 -6.37
C GLY A 43 2.77 20.85 -5.03
N PRO A 44 1.55 21.44 -5.04
CA PRO A 44 0.82 21.86 -3.83
C PRO A 44 0.49 20.73 -2.85
N THR A 45 0.29 19.51 -3.36
CA THR A 45 -0.07 18.33 -2.55
C THR A 45 1.13 17.62 -1.91
N ARG A 46 2.37 18.06 -2.23
CA ARG A 46 3.62 17.40 -1.81
C ARG A 46 3.73 17.14 -0.32
N ARG A 47 3.32 18.10 0.52
CA ARG A 47 3.41 17.97 1.98
C ARG A 47 2.53 16.83 2.49
N LEU A 48 1.29 16.74 2.01
CA LEU A 48 0.36 15.68 2.37
C LEU A 48 0.82 14.33 1.81
N ALA A 49 1.27 14.29 0.56
CA ALA A 49 1.84 13.07 -0.04
C ALA A 49 3.07 12.56 0.74
N THR A 50 3.94 13.47 1.20
CA THR A 50 5.12 13.11 2.02
C THR A 50 4.69 12.59 3.40
N ALA A 51 3.68 13.19 4.02
CA ALA A 51 3.12 12.70 5.27
C ALA A 51 2.51 11.30 5.12
N ILE A 52 1.76 11.04 4.04
CA ILE A 52 1.24 9.71 3.69
C ILE A 52 2.39 8.70 3.61
N THR A 53 3.48 9.04 2.91
CA THR A 53 4.63 8.14 2.72
C THR A 53 5.33 7.82 4.05
N TRP A 54 5.59 8.81 4.89
CA TRP A 54 6.21 8.58 6.21
C TRP A 54 5.30 7.79 7.16
N THR A 55 4.00 8.12 7.22
CA THR A 55 3.04 7.35 8.01
C THR A 55 2.97 5.90 7.53
N SER A 56 3.09 5.68 6.21
CA SER A 56 3.14 4.35 5.63
C SER A 56 4.40 3.59 6.02
N ALA A 57 5.57 4.23 6.03
CA ALA A 57 6.82 3.62 6.48
C ALA A 57 6.71 3.12 7.93
N VAL A 58 6.20 3.97 8.83
CA VAL A 58 6.01 3.60 10.24
C VAL A 58 4.93 2.53 10.39
N PHE A 59 3.83 2.63 9.64
CA PHE A 59 2.78 1.61 9.61
C PHE A 59 3.34 0.22 9.29
N TRP A 60 4.12 0.11 8.21
CA TRP A 60 4.71 -1.17 7.80
C TRP A 60 5.67 -1.73 8.84
N ALA A 61 6.51 -0.88 9.45
CA ALA A 61 7.45 -1.29 10.49
C ALA A 61 6.74 -1.82 11.74
N VAL A 62 5.72 -1.10 12.19
CA VAL A 62 4.93 -1.49 13.37
C VAL A 62 4.15 -2.77 13.10
N LEU A 63 3.53 -2.90 11.92
CA LEU A 63 2.81 -4.11 11.54
C LEU A 63 3.76 -5.31 11.40
N ALA A 64 4.95 -5.12 10.85
CA ALA A 64 5.99 -6.15 10.80
C ALA A 64 6.36 -6.63 12.21
N GLY A 65 6.54 -5.71 13.15
CA GLY A 65 6.77 -6.01 14.56
C GLY A 65 5.63 -6.79 15.20
N ALA A 66 4.38 -6.41 14.93
CA ALA A 66 3.20 -7.14 15.42
C ALA A 66 3.19 -8.59 14.90
N VAL A 67 3.45 -8.81 13.60
CA VAL A 67 3.50 -10.16 13.03
C VAL A 67 4.67 -10.97 13.59
N ALA A 68 5.87 -10.39 13.70
CA ALA A 68 7.06 -11.07 14.20
C ALA A 68 6.88 -11.57 15.65
N LEU A 69 6.29 -10.72 16.49
CA LEU A 69 6.04 -10.98 17.91
C LEU A 69 4.74 -11.76 18.18
N GLY A 70 3.90 -11.99 17.16
CA GLY A 70 2.67 -12.77 17.26
C GLY A 70 2.91 -14.28 17.52
N PRO A 71 1.84 -15.09 17.57
CA PRO A 71 1.94 -16.54 17.76
C PRO A 71 2.77 -17.21 16.66
N PRO A 72 3.57 -18.26 16.95
CA PRO A 72 4.42 -18.91 15.95
C PRO A 72 3.56 -19.61 14.87
N THR A 73 3.74 -19.20 13.61
CA THR A 73 3.11 -19.81 12.43
C THR A 73 4.14 -19.98 11.31
N PRO A 74 3.95 -20.95 10.38
CA PRO A 74 4.80 -21.09 9.19
C PRO A 74 4.91 -19.80 8.36
N GLU A 75 3.87 -18.98 8.38
CA GLU A 75 3.74 -17.75 7.59
C GLU A 75 4.47 -16.54 8.20
N LYS A 76 5.06 -16.67 9.39
CA LYS A 76 5.78 -15.57 10.09
C LYS A 76 6.87 -14.92 9.25
N GLY A 77 7.45 -15.62 8.27
CA GLY A 77 8.41 -15.06 7.31
C GLY A 77 7.87 -13.83 6.57
N VAL A 78 6.55 -13.62 6.53
CA VAL A 78 5.93 -12.41 5.97
C VAL A 78 6.37 -11.13 6.71
N ALA A 79 6.73 -11.21 8.00
CA ALA A 79 7.22 -10.05 8.74
C ALA A 79 8.46 -9.41 8.10
N LEU A 80 9.39 -10.22 7.54
CA LEU A 80 10.56 -9.70 6.85
C LEU A 80 10.18 -8.85 5.63
N TRP A 81 9.20 -9.31 4.85
CA TRP A 81 8.70 -8.58 3.69
C TRP A 81 7.99 -7.28 4.08
N LEU A 82 7.27 -7.26 5.20
CA LEU A 82 6.69 -6.03 5.75
C LEU A 82 7.77 -5.05 6.22
N THR A 83 8.87 -5.54 6.80
CA THR A 83 10.05 -4.71 7.11
C THR A 83 10.66 -4.12 5.84
N ILE A 84 10.77 -4.90 4.76
CA ILE A 84 11.25 -4.39 3.47
C ILE A 84 10.32 -3.31 2.92
N LEU A 85 8.98 -3.47 3.04
CA LEU A 85 8.04 -2.40 2.70
C LEU A 85 8.31 -1.13 3.51
N ALA A 86 8.55 -1.24 4.82
CA ALA A 86 8.88 -0.09 5.64
C ALA A 86 10.13 0.66 5.13
N VAL A 87 11.18 -0.08 4.75
CA VAL A 87 12.40 0.48 4.17
C VAL A 87 12.13 1.17 2.83
N ILE A 88 11.35 0.54 1.94
CA ILE A 88 10.99 1.15 0.65
C ILE A 88 10.24 2.47 0.88
N PHE A 89 9.23 2.47 1.74
CA PHE A 89 8.46 3.68 2.04
C PHE A 89 9.30 4.75 2.75
N ALA A 90 10.29 4.39 3.56
CA ALA A 90 11.24 5.36 4.13
C ALA A 90 12.17 5.97 3.06
N ALA A 91 12.47 5.24 1.98
CA ALA A 91 13.31 5.72 0.88
C ALA A 91 12.55 6.61 -0.13
N LEU A 92 11.26 6.35 -0.37
CA LEU A 92 10.44 7.05 -1.37
C LEU A 92 10.46 8.59 -1.29
N PRO A 93 10.48 9.26 -0.11
CA PRO A 93 10.58 10.72 -0.04
C PRO A 93 11.86 11.29 -0.68
N PHE A 94 12.91 10.48 -0.80
CA PHE A 94 14.19 10.83 -1.41
C PHE A 94 14.29 10.41 -2.89
N LEU A 95 13.26 9.73 -3.41
CA LEU A 95 13.15 9.28 -4.79
C LEU A 95 11.94 9.95 -5.43
N PRO A 96 11.96 11.26 -5.75
CA PRO A 96 10.86 11.90 -6.44
C PRO A 96 10.58 11.23 -7.79
N THR A 97 9.30 11.06 -8.12
CA THR A 97 8.90 10.60 -9.45
C THR A 97 9.15 11.70 -10.47
N ASP A 98 9.42 11.30 -11.73
CA ASP A 98 9.37 12.24 -12.84
C ASP A 98 7.92 12.65 -13.08
N VAL A 99 7.69 13.93 -13.35
CA VAL A 99 6.36 14.43 -13.72
C VAL A 99 5.98 13.87 -15.08
N GLU A 100 4.73 13.45 -15.23
CA GLU A 100 4.22 12.96 -16.50
C GLU A 100 4.48 13.94 -17.65
N GLY A 101 5.02 13.43 -18.76
CA GLY A 101 5.40 14.23 -19.93
C GLY A 101 6.82 14.79 -19.91
N GLN A 102 7.53 14.70 -18.78
CA GLN A 102 8.95 15.10 -18.69
C GLN A 102 9.89 13.95 -19.09
N PRO A 103 11.15 14.26 -19.51
CA PRO A 103 12.15 13.24 -19.78
C PRO A 103 12.44 12.38 -18.54
N THR A 104 12.60 11.07 -18.74
CA THR A 104 12.88 10.14 -17.64
C THR A 104 14.27 10.37 -17.05
N THR A 105 14.37 10.51 -15.73
CA THR A 105 15.63 10.64 -14.99
C THR A 105 16.02 9.31 -14.34
N LEU A 106 17.27 9.21 -13.85
CA LEU A 106 17.69 8.06 -13.05
C LEU A 106 16.87 7.94 -11.76
N ILE A 107 16.57 9.08 -11.12
CA ILE A 107 15.80 9.12 -9.87
C ILE A 107 14.37 8.64 -10.12
N GLY A 108 13.72 9.08 -11.20
CA GLY A 108 12.40 8.60 -11.58
C GLY A 108 12.39 7.10 -11.93
N ARG A 109 13.44 6.58 -12.56
CA ARG A 109 13.60 5.12 -12.76
C ARG A 109 13.73 4.36 -11.44
N LEU A 110 14.50 4.87 -10.48
CA LEU A 110 14.61 4.28 -9.14
C LEU A 110 13.26 4.33 -8.40
N HIS A 111 12.51 5.43 -8.53
CA HIS A 111 11.14 5.52 -8.00
C HIS A 111 10.24 4.44 -8.60
N LEU A 112 10.27 4.25 -9.93
CA LEU A 112 9.49 3.21 -10.60
C LEU A 112 9.86 1.81 -10.13
N VAL A 113 11.15 1.51 -9.96
CA VAL A 113 11.61 0.23 -9.40
C VAL A 113 11.08 0.05 -7.97
N ALA A 114 11.16 1.09 -7.14
CA ALA A 114 10.60 1.06 -5.78
C ALA A 114 9.08 0.85 -5.80
N ALA A 115 8.36 1.49 -6.73
CA ALA A 115 6.93 1.31 -6.94
C ALA A 115 6.61 -0.16 -7.29
N ILE A 116 7.24 -0.72 -8.32
CA ILE A 116 7.04 -2.13 -8.71
C ILE A 116 7.33 -3.07 -7.54
N ALA A 117 8.44 -2.84 -6.83
CA ALA A 117 8.84 -3.66 -5.70
C ALA A 117 7.77 -3.65 -4.59
N TRP A 118 7.31 -2.46 -4.15
CA TRP A 118 6.36 -2.41 -3.05
C TRP A 118 4.97 -2.94 -3.47
N PHE A 119 4.52 -2.71 -4.71
CA PHE A 119 3.26 -3.27 -5.22
C PHE A 119 3.33 -4.81 -5.21
N ALA A 120 4.42 -5.38 -5.73
CA ALA A 120 4.62 -6.82 -5.81
C ALA A 120 4.71 -7.45 -4.42
N ILE A 121 5.49 -6.87 -3.51
CA ILE A 121 5.65 -7.38 -2.14
C ILE A 121 4.32 -7.32 -1.38
N ALA A 122 3.63 -6.18 -1.42
CA ALA A 122 2.36 -5.99 -0.72
C ALA A 122 1.32 -7.03 -1.16
N TYR A 123 1.14 -7.24 -2.46
CA TYR A 123 0.21 -8.25 -2.96
C TYR A 123 0.66 -9.69 -2.62
N SER A 124 1.94 -10.01 -2.82
CA SER A 124 2.47 -11.37 -2.61
C SER A 124 2.32 -11.84 -1.16
N CYS A 125 2.37 -10.92 -0.20
CA CYS A 125 2.21 -11.21 1.21
C CYS A 125 0.76 -11.53 1.62
N MET A 126 -0.25 -11.08 0.87
CA MET A 126 -1.66 -11.19 1.26
C MET A 126 -2.09 -12.64 1.49
N GLY A 127 -1.64 -13.58 0.64
CA GLY A 127 -1.98 -14.99 0.80
C GLY A 127 -1.41 -15.62 2.08
N ASN A 128 -0.18 -15.27 2.45
CA ASN A 128 0.43 -15.70 3.70
C ASN A 128 -0.32 -15.12 4.90
N ILE A 129 -0.73 -13.85 4.82
CA ILE A 129 -1.46 -13.20 5.91
C ILE A 129 -2.84 -13.81 6.13
N VAL A 130 -3.58 -14.13 5.06
CA VAL A 130 -4.88 -14.82 5.19
C VAL A 130 -4.70 -16.16 5.91
N ARG A 131 -3.67 -16.94 5.54
CA ARG A 131 -3.36 -18.21 6.23
C ARG A 131 -2.91 -18.00 7.68
N LEU A 132 -2.10 -16.99 7.94
CA LEU A 132 -1.63 -16.62 9.28
C LEU A 132 -2.81 -16.29 10.21
N LEU A 133 -3.81 -15.57 9.71
CA LEU A 133 -4.97 -15.14 10.49
C LEU A 133 -6.11 -16.16 10.52
N ALA A 134 -6.14 -17.14 9.61
CA ALA A 134 -7.20 -18.14 9.55
C ALA A 134 -7.47 -18.86 10.89
N PRO A 135 -6.46 -19.27 11.69
CA PRO A 135 -6.70 -19.89 12.99
C PRO A 135 -6.85 -18.88 14.14
N LEU A 136 -6.62 -17.57 13.91
CA LEU A 136 -6.48 -16.56 14.96
C LEU A 136 -7.64 -15.55 14.99
N ALA A 137 -8.23 -15.25 13.84
CA ALA A 137 -9.20 -14.17 13.68
C ALA A 137 -10.61 -14.71 13.38
N PRO A 138 -11.67 -13.92 13.64
CA PRO A 138 -13.04 -14.29 13.28
C PRO A 138 -13.18 -14.64 11.80
N GLN A 139 -13.92 -15.71 11.50
CA GLN A 139 -14.08 -16.23 10.13
C GLN A 139 -14.54 -15.15 9.14
N GLY A 140 -15.47 -14.28 9.54
CA GLY A 140 -15.96 -13.18 8.71
C GLY A 140 -14.84 -12.21 8.27
N LEU A 141 -13.88 -11.91 9.15
CA LEU A 141 -12.73 -11.07 8.83
C LEU A 141 -11.77 -11.80 7.88
N VAL A 142 -11.51 -13.08 8.10
CA VAL A 142 -10.65 -13.90 7.22
C VAL A 142 -11.27 -14.00 5.81
N SER A 143 -12.57 -14.20 5.70
CA SER A 143 -13.30 -14.19 4.42
C SER A 143 -13.21 -12.82 3.73
N PHE A 144 -13.37 -11.73 4.48
CA PHE A 144 -13.20 -10.36 3.96
C PHE A 144 -11.79 -10.14 3.41
N LEU A 145 -10.74 -10.54 4.14
CA LEU A 145 -9.35 -10.45 3.67
C LEU A 145 -9.12 -11.29 2.40
N GLY A 146 -9.72 -12.48 2.33
CA GLY A 146 -9.71 -13.30 1.12
C GLY A 146 -10.32 -12.59 -0.09
N ALA A 147 -11.46 -11.93 0.08
CA ALA A 147 -12.10 -11.13 -0.98
C ALA A 147 -11.26 -9.90 -1.36
N ALA A 148 -10.75 -9.15 -0.37
CA ALA A 148 -9.90 -7.99 -0.59
C ALA A 148 -8.62 -8.33 -1.37
N ARG A 149 -8.04 -9.52 -1.14
CA ARG A 149 -6.92 -10.04 -1.93
C ARG A 149 -7.29 -10.20 -3.41
N TRP A 150 -8.46 -10.75 -3.72
CA TRP A 150 -8.91 -10.91 -5.11
C TRP A 150 -9.22 -9.57 -5.79
N VAL A 151 -9.82 -8.63 -5.07
CA VAL A 151 -10.00 -7.25 -5.55
C VAL A 151 -8.65 -6.60 -5.85
N THR A 152 -7.67 -6.79 -4.96
CA THR A 152 -6.29 -6.29 -5.17
C THR A 152 -5.66 -6.91 -6.40
N ALA A 153 -5.83 -8.22 -6.61
CA ALA A 153 -5.33 -8.91 -7.80
C ALA A 153 -5.93 -8.35 -9.09
N ALA A 154 -7.27 -8.19 -9.13
CA ALA A 154 -7.97 -7.63 -10.29
C ALA A 154 -7.52 -6.20 -10.59
N ALA A 155 -7.36 -5.37 -9.56
CA ALA A 155 -6.87 -4.00 -9.70
C ALA A 155 -5.43 -3.95 -10.20
N LEU A 156 -4.55 -4.83 -9.70
CA LEU A 156 -3.17 -4.94 -10.16
C LEU A 156 -3.10 -5.38 -11.63
N ILE A 157 -3.91 -6.36 -12.02
CA ILE A 157 -4.00 -6.80 -13.42
C ILE A 157 -4.44 -5.64 -14.30
N ALA A 158 -5.52 -4.93 -13.94
CA ALA A 158 -6.01 -3.78 -14.69
C ALA A 158 -4.95 -2.68 -14.82
N LEU A 159 -4.20 -2.40 -13.75
CA LEU A 159 -3.11 -1.44 -13.73
C LEU A 159 -1.98 -1.84 -14.69
N VAL A 160 -1.50 -3.08 -14.61
CA VAL A 160 -0.44 -3.59 -15.49
C VAL A 160 -0.92 -3.61 -16.94
N THR A 161 -2.17 -4.00 -17.19
CA THR A 161 -2.77 -3.94 -18.53
C THR A 161 -2.80 -2.50 -19.06
N ALA A 162 -3.17 -1.52 -18.23
CA ALA A 162 -3.17 -0.10 -18.62
C ALA A 162 -1.75 0.45 -18.88
N LEU A 163 -0.73 -0.06 -18.19
CA LEU A 163 0.67 0.26 -18.44
C LEU A 163 1.21 -0.34 -19.74
N VAL A 164 0.89 -1.60 -20.01
CA VAL A 164 1.36 -2.32 -21.20
C VAL A 164 0.61 -1.85 -22.46
N ILE A 165 -0.70 -1.70 -22.36
CA ILE A 165 -1.56 -1.23 -23.47
C ILE A 165 -1.71 0.28 -23.38
N ARG A 166 -0.75 1.00 -23.98
CA ARG A 166 -0.69 2.48 -23.95
C ARG A 166 -2.01 3.20 -24.28
N ARG A 167 -2.86 2.61 -25.11
CA ARG A 167 -4.19 3.16 -25.47
C ARG A 167 -5.18 3.19 -24.30
N LEU A 168 -5.03 2.30 -23.32
CA LEU A 168 -5.90 2.23 -22.14
C LEU A 168 -5.46 3.16 -21.01
N ARG A 169 -4.19 3.60 -21.03
CA ARG A 169 -3.60 4.42 -19.97
C ARG A 169 -4.45 5.66 -19.60
N PRO A 170 -4.97 6.46 -20.55
CA PRO A 170 -5.79 7.65 -20.21
C PRO A 170 -7.14 7.33 -19.56
N TYR A 171 -7.60 6.07 -19.62
CA TYR A 171 -8.94 5.67 -19.17
C TYR A 171 -8.93 4.79 -17.93
N ALA A 172 -7.82 4.09 -17.66
CA ALA A 172 -7.78 3.05 -16.65
C ALA A 172 -6.60 3.15 -15.67
N PHE A 173 -5.51 3.82 -16.02
CA PHE A 173 -4.27 3.75 -15.23
C PHE A 173 -4.44 4.34 -13.82
N GLY A 174 -4.82 5.61 -13.71
CA GLY A 174 -4.95 6.28 -12.42
C GLY A 174 -6.03 5.68 -11.53
N ILE A 175 -7.16 5.22 -12.11
CA ILE A 175 -8.24 4.61 -11.33
C ILE A 175 -7.87 3.21 -10.83
N SER A 176 -7.26 2.37 -11.66
CA SER A 176 -6.82 1.03 -11.26
C SER A 176 -5.74 1.09 -10.20
N GLU A 177 -4.80 2.04 -10.30
CA GLU A 177 -3.78 2.28 -9.27
C GLU A 177 -4.42 2.64 -7.92
N ARG A 178 -5.41 3.53 -7.90
CA ARG A 178 -6.10 3.94 -6.67
C ARG A 178 -6.89 2.80 -6.05
N ILE A 179 -7.58 2.00 -6.85
CA ILE A 179 -8.28 0.81 -6.36
C ILE A 179 -7.27 -0.18 -5.76
N PHE A 180 -6.13 -0.40 -6.42
CA PHE A 180 -5.06 -1.24 -5.89
C PHE A 180 -4.54 -0.72 -4.54
N LEU A 181 -4.17 0.57 -4.48
CA LEU A 181 -3.70 1.25 -3.28
C LEU A 181 -4.69 1.17 -2.13
N LEU A 182 -5.98 1.38 -2.41
CA LEU A 182 -7.04 1.30 -1.43
C LEU A 182 -7.22 -0.14 -0.92
N ALA A 183 -7.31 -1.11 -1.83
CA ALA A 183 -7.51 -2.51 -1.50
C ALA A 183 -6.34 -3.08 -0.67
N VAL A 184 -5.09 -2.73 -1.00
CA VAL A 184 -3.92 -3.04 -0.18
C VAL A 184 -4.09 -2.51 1.24
N TYR A 185 -4.35 -1.21 1.42
CA TYR A 185 -4.42 -0.66 2.78
C TYR A 185 -5.61 -1.16 3.58
N VAL A 186 -6.76 -1.36 2.93
CA VAL A 186 -7.94 -1.96 3.58
C VAL A 186 -7.63 -3.39 4.04
N PHE A 187 -6.95 -4.18 3.22
CA PHE A 187 -6.50 -5.52 3.62
C PHE A 187 -5.58 -5.46 4.85
N TYR A 188 -4.56 -4.60 4.82
CA TYR A 188 -3.58 -4.54 5.91
C TYR A 188 -4.11 -3.86 7.19
N LEU A 189 -5.13 -3.01 7.08
CA LEU A 189 -5.96 -2.57 8.22
C LEU A 189 -6.71 -3.75 8.84
N GLY A 190 -7.34 -4.57 8.00
CA GLY A 190 -7.98 -5.81 8.46
C GLY A 190 -6.98 -6.79 9.09
N THR A 191 -5.74 -6.83 8.61
CA THR A 191 -4.64 -7.59 9.25
C THR A 191 -4.35 -7.09 10.65
N ALA A 192 -4.17 -5.78 10.82
CA ALA A 192 -3.95 -5.18 12.14
C ALA A 192 -5.12 -5.44 13.09
N ALA A 193 -6.37 -5.34 12.59
CA ALA A 193 -7.55 -5.68 13.36
C ALA A 193 -7.59 -7.17 13.74
N GLY A 194 -7.25 -8.07 12.81
CA GLY A 194 -7.19 -9.51 13.07
C GLY A 194 -6.18 -9.88 14.14
N LEU A 195 -5.00 -9.24 14.13
CA LEU A 195 -3.97 -9.40 15.17
C LEU A 195 -4.37 -8.79 16.52
N LEU A 196 -5.26 -7.79 16.53
CA LEU A 196 -5.78 -7.18 17.76
C LEU A 196 -6.87 -8.04 18.42
N LEU A 197 -7.62 -8.80 17.61
CA LEU A 197 -8.70 -9.68 18.05
C LEU A 197 -8.25 -11.10 18.40
N ALA A 198 -7.00 -11.46 18.06
CA ALA A 198 -6.35 -12.73 18.35
C ALA A 198 -5.72 -12.76 19.76
#